data_AF-A0A7W8DKT2-F1
#
_entry.id   AF-A0A7W8DKT2-F1
#
_cell.length_a   1.000
_cell.length_b   1.000
_cell.length_c   1.000
_cell.angle_alpha   90.00
_cell.angle_beta   90.00
_cell.angle_gamma   90.00
#
_symmetry.space_group_name_H-M   'P 1'
#
loop_
_entity.id
_entity.type
_entity.pdbx_description
1 polymer ?
#
loop_
_entity_poly.entity_id
_entity_poly.type
_entity_poly.pdbx_seq_one_letter_code
_entity_poly.pdbx_strand_id
1 'polypeptide(L)'
;MIAAPIRLRTPSPAMLRSLAATALVLIALADLRAQDAAPKPDAKAQLEEAQKLVKQVSPGVFDLNGIQITAATRELRIPCSILHQKLPIEYALCHEAGEKVHETILETKVRPIQIQLALLLANYQPGTLGILEKLDPKEERPYKAKDTEPKTPGANRLAIHVEWKDGDKIKKVPLSDFIQDIEKRKTPDDLDTWIFNGSLIDEGGFAAETTGSIISTYVDRSAIINSAAKGNQRDDLWISMPSNIPAEETKVTLIITPAATK
;
A
#
# COMPACT_ATOMS: atom_id res chain seq x y z
N MET A 1 0.99 -46.30 -73.84
CA MET A 1 0.93 -45.81 -72.45
C MET A 1 2.34 -45.82 -71.88
N ILE A 2 3.01 -44.66 -71.80
CA ILE A 2 4.34 -44.53 -71.18
C ILE A 2 4.42 -43.16 -70.48
N ALA A 3 4.75 -43.25 -69.19
CA ALA A 3 5.49 -42.38 -68.24
C ALA A 3 5.70 -40.85 -68.45
N ALA A 4 5.60 -40.16 -67.30
CA ALA A 4 6.06 -38.80 -66.96
C ALA A 4 7.57 -38.78 -66.55
N PRO A 5 8.16 -37.76 -65.89
CA PRO A 5 7.91 -36.29 -65.78
C PRO A 5 9.19 -35.43 -66.04
N ILE A 6 9.10 -34.07 -66.06
CA ILE A 6 10.28 -33.16 -66.09
C ILE A 6 10.16 -32.00 -65.07
N ARG A 7 11.31 -31.66 -64.47
CA ARG A 7 11.60 -30.74 -63.36
C ARG A 7 12.06 -29.33 -63.82
N LEU A 8 11.90 -28.39 -62.87
CA LEU A 8 12.73 -27.21 -62.50
C LEU A 8 12.88 -26.02 -63.47
N ARG A 9 12.59 -24.82 -62.94
CA ARG A 9 13.01 -23.51 -63.48
C ARG A 9 13.90 -22.78 -62.46
N THR A 10 14.92 -22.14 -63.02
CA THR A 10 16.00 -21.35 -62.39
C THR A 10 15.61 -19.87 -62.22
N PRO A 11 16.36 -19.07 -61.41
CA PRO A 11 16.12 -17.63 -61.21
C PRO A 11 16.96 -16.75 -62.15
N SER A 12 16.59 -15.46 -62.27
CA SER A 12 17.31 -14.42 -63.03
C SER A 12 17.42 -13.11 -62.21
N PRO A 13 18.43 -12.23 -62.45
CA PRO A 13 19.06 -11.34 -61.46
C PRO A 13 18.82 -9.84 -61.71
N ALA A 14 19.20 -8.97 -60.75
CA ALA A 14 19.61 -7.59 -61.06
C ALA A 14 20.44 -6.92 -59.95
N MET A 15 21.67 -6.54 -60.34
CA MET A 15 22.49 -5.33 -59.99
C MET A 15 22.83 -5.05 -58.51
N LEU A 16 24.07 -5.05 -58.00
CA LEU A 16 25.41 -4.62 -58.47
C LEU A 16 25.63 -3.10 -58.59
N ARG A 17 26.11 -2.47 -57.49
CA ARG A 17 27.10 -1.36 -57.41
C ARG A 17 27.72 -1.44 -55.99
N SER A 18 28.92 -1.95 -55.73
CA SER A 18 30.28 -1.67 -56.18
C SER A 18 30.96 -0.45 -55.53
N LEU A 19 31.96 -0.78 -54.69
CA LEU A 19 33.22 -0.08 -54.36
C LEU A 19 33.18 1.31 -53.68
N ALA A 20 33.78 1.42 -52.48
CA ALA A 20 35.20 1.76 -52.34
C ALA A 20 35.62 1.73 -50.85
N ALA A 21 36.76 1.08 -50.60
CA ALA A 21 37.44 0.94 -49.31
C ALA A 21 38.08 2.26 -48.84
N THR A 22 38.51 2.36 -47.56
CA THR A 22 39.93 2.56 -47.16
C THR A 22 40.10 2.65 -45.62
N ALA A 23 41.03 1.83 -45.11
CA ALA A 23 41.95 1.95 -43.97
C ALA A 23 41.52 2.35 -42.53
N LEU A 24 41.62 1.36 -41.64
CA LEU A 24 42.57 1.25 -40.51
C LEU A 24 42.89 2.50 -39.65
N VAL A 25 42.45 2.53 -38.38
CA VAL A 25 43.24 3.00 -37.21
C VAL A 25 42.84 2.19 -35.96
N LEU A 26 43.86 1.67 -35.26
CA LEU A 26 43.83 1.02 -33.95
C LEU A 26 43.26 1.94 -32.86
N ILE A 27 42.42 1.42 -31.94
CA ILE A 27 42.47 1.82 -30.52
C ILE A 27 42.27 0.58 -29.64
N ALA A 28 43.11 0.51 -28.62
CA ALA A 28 43.37 -0.60 -27.73
C ALA A 28 42.16 -1.18 -26.99
N LEU A 29 42.28 -2.47 -26.67
CA LEU A 29 41.70 -3.04 -25.45
C LEU A 29 42.21 -2.23 -24.24
N ALA A 30 41.34 -1.40 -23.66
CA ALA A 30 41.36 -1.02 -22.24
C ALA A 30 40.28 0.04 -22.06
N ASP A 31 39.05 -0.40 -21.79
CA ASP A 31 38.11 0.27 -20.89
C ASP A 31 36.81 -0.56 -20.93
N LEU A 32 36.93 -1.80 -20.45
CA LEU A 32 35.82 -2.40 -19.72
C LEU A 32 35.68 -1.49 -18.50
N ARG A 33 34.87 -0.44 -18.63
CA ARG A 33 34.56 0.45 -17.52
C ARG A 33 34.14 -0.46 -16.37
N ALA A 34 34.94 -0.44 -15.31
CA ALA A 34 34.49 -0.84 -14.01
C ALA A 34 33.12 -0.18 -13.84
N GLN A 35 32.06 -0.98 -13.82
CA GLN A 35 30.88 -0.57 -13.07
C GLN A 35 31.42 -0.39 -11.66
N ASP A 36 31.71 0.87 -11.29
CA ASP A 36 31.89 1.23 -9.90
C ASP A 36 30.69 0.65 -9.18
N ALA A 37 30.91 -0.45 -8.47
CA ALA A 37 29.93 -1.00 -7.59
C ALA A 37 29.56 0.15 -6.65
N ALA A 38 28.31 0.61 -6.73
CA ALA A 38 27.81 1.65 -5.86
C ALA A 38 28.29 1.32 -4.43
N PRO A 39 28.84 2.30 -3.68
CA PRO A 39 29.38 2.04 -2.36
C PRO A 39 28.36 1.23 -1.57
N LYS A 40 28.74 0.02 -1.14
CA LYS A 40 27.85 -0.79 -0.30
C LYS A 40 27.53 0.06 0.92
N PRO A 41 26.25 0.28 1.24
CA PRO A 41 25.90 1.12 2.37
C PRO A 41 26.55 0.58 3.64
N ASP A 42 27.16 1.46 4.43
CA ASP A 42 27.68 1.10 5.75
C ASP A 42 26.51 0.75 6.66
N ALA A 43 26.29 -0.55 6.87
CA ALA A 43 25.20 -1.07 7.68
C ALA A 43 25.21 -0.52 9.11
N LYS A 44 26.38 -0.15 9.66
CA LYS A 44 26.49 0.47 10.98
C LYS A 44 25.97 1.90 10.94
N ALA A 45 26.39 2.69 9.96
CA ALA A 45 25.89 4.06 9.77
C ALA A 45 24.38 4.07 9.51
N GLN A 46 23.87 3.13 8.70
CA GLN A 46 22.43 2.97 8.44
C GLN A 46 21.65 2.58 9.70
N LEU A 47 22.20 1.70 10.54
CA LEU A 47 21.57 1.33 11.80
C LEU A 47 21.55 2.52 12.78
N GLU A 48 22.64 3.28 12.89
CA GLU A 48 22.71 4.48 13.72
C GLU A 48 21.74 5.56 13.23
N GLU A 49 21.58 5.73 11.92
CA GLU A 49 20.61 6.64 11.32
C GLU A 49 19.17 6.18 11.56
N ALA A 50 18.88 4.90 11.37
CA ALA A 50 17.57 4.31 11.66
C ALA A 50 17.20 4.43 13.15
N GLN A 51 18.16 4.25 14.05
CA GLN A 51 17.95 4.43 15.50
C GLN A 51 17.60 5.87 15.86
N LYS A 52 18.13 6.88 15.14
CA LYS A 52 17.77 8.29 15.36
C LYS A 52 16.33 8.62 14.96
N LEU A 53 15.72 7.80 14.10
CA LEU A 53 14.32 7.98 13.67
C LEU A 53 13.33 7.64 14.79
N VAL A 54 13.69 6.76 15.72
CA VAL A 54 12.82 6.33 16.82
C VAL A 54 13.33 6.92 18.12
N LYS A 55 12.58 7.86 18.69
CA LYS A 55 12.93 8.55 19.94
C LYS A 55 12.04 8.06 21.06
N GLN A 56 12.61 7.58 22.15
CA GLN A 56 11.81 7.33 23.35
C GLN A 56 11.45 8.66 24.01
N VAL A 57 10.16 8.96 24.12
CA VAL A 57 9.65 10.22 24.70
C VAL A 57 9.22 10.07 26.15
N SER A 58 8.86 8.85 26.56
CA SER A 58 8.65 8.46 27.96
C SER A 58 8.85 6.95 28.11
N PRO A 59 8.89 6.38 29.33
CA PRO A 59 8.97 4.94 29.51
C PRO A 59 7.90 4.19 28.70
N GLY A 60 8.31 3.31 27.79
CA GLY A 60 7.41 2.54 26.91
C GLY A 60 6.69 3.31 25.79
N VAL A 61 6.96 4.62 25.60
CA VAL A 61 6.36 5.43 24.53
C VAL A 61 7.46 6.00 23.63
N PHE A 62 7.30 5.78 22.33
CA PHE A 62 8.25 6.17 21.31
C PHE A 62 7.60 7.09 20.28
N ASP A 63 8.37 8.01 19.72
CA ASP A 63 8.01 8.83 18.57
C ASP A 63 8.80 8.35 17.35
N LEU A 64 8.09 8.09 16.26
CA LEU A 64 8.65 7.86 14.93
C LEU A 64 8.12 8.96 14.00
N ASN A 65 8.83 10.08 13.93
CA ASN A 65 8.51 11.22 13.08
C ASN A 65 7.04 11.69 13.24
N GLY A 66 6.57 11.81 14.48
CA GLY A 66 5.20 12.23 14.79
C GLY A 66 4.19 11.10 14.96
N ILE A 67 4.56 9.85 14.64
CA ILE A 67 3.77 8.68 15.04
C ILE A 67 4.13 8.33 16.49
N GLN A 68 3.17 8.38 17.41
CA GLN A 68 3.40 7.86 18.76
C GLN A 68 3.12 6.36 18.81
N ILE A 69 4.03 5.62 19.43
CA ILE A 69 3.98 4.17 19.62
C ILE A 69 4.00 3.87 21.11
N THR A 70 2.93 3.30 21.65
CA THR A 70 2.89 2.81 23.04
C THR A 70 3.14 1.31 23.06
N ALA A 71 4.37 0.89 23.41
CA ALA A 71 4.80 -0.50 23.27
C ALA A 71 3.97 -1.47 24.12
N ALA A 72 3.56 -1.06 25.33
CA ALA A 72 2.80 -1.92 26.24
C ALA A 72 1.42 -2.31 25.70
N THR A 73 0.74 -1.38 25.02
CA THR A 73 -0.61 -1.58 24.46
C THR A 73 -0.61 -1.84 22.96
N ARG A 74 0.55 -1.68 22.30
CA ARG A 74 0.73 -1.69 20.84
C ARG A 74 -0.11 -0.61 20.14
N GLU A 75 -0.46 0.45 20.85
CA GLU A 75 -1.22 1.58 20.29
C GLU A 75 -0.32 2.43 19.39
N LEU A 76 -0.80 2.74 18.19
CA LEU A 76 -0.24 3.78 17.33
C LEU A 76 -1.17 4.98 17.30
N ARG A 77 -0.62 6.19 17.34
CA ARG A 77 -1.36 7.44 17.12
C ARG A 77 -0.71 8.19 15.96
N ILE A 78 -1.46 8.40 14.90
CA ILE A 78 -0.98 8.98 13.64
C ILE A 78 -1.74 10.30 13.39
N PRO A 79 -1.06 11.43 13.19
CA PRO A 79 -1.71 12.69 12.87
C PRO A 79 -2.28 12.66 11.44
N CYS A 80 -3.55 13.04 11.30
CA CYS A 80 -4.27 13.11 10.03
C CYS A 80 -5.13 14.38 9.96
N SER A 81 -5.74 14.63 8.79
CA SER A 81 -6.80 15.61 8.60
C SER A 81 -7.98 14.97 7.87
N ILE A 82 -9.18 15.53 8.04
CA ILE A 82 -10.29 15.21 7.12
C ILE A 82 -9.98 15.83 5.77
N LEU A 83 -9.95 15.01 4.72
CA LEU A 83 -9.78 15.46 3.34
C LEU A 83 -11.15 15.70 2.68
N HIS A 84 -12.02 14.68 2.71
CA HIS A 84 -13.34 14.77 2.07
C HIS A 84 -14.45 14.25 2.97
N GLN A 85 -15.57 15.00 3.05
CA GLN A 85 -16.74 14.60 3.83
C GLN A 85 -17.82 13.86 3.02
N LYS A 86 -17.91 14.10 1.71
CA LYS A 86 -19.02 13.60 0.87
C LYS A 86 -18.56 13.19 -0.53
N LEU A 87 -18.22 11.92 -0.66
CA LEU A 87 -17.77 11.28 -1.88
C LEU A 87 -18.01 9.76 -1.87
N PRO A 88 -18.06 9.11 -3.05
CA PRO A 88 -17.70 7.71 -3.21
C PRO A 88 -16.25 7.48 -2.80
N ILE A 89 -15.96 6.38 -2.11
CA ILE A 89 -14.65 6.12 -1.52
C ILE A 89 -14.13 4.74 -1.91
N GLU A 90 -12.84 4.68 -2.19
CA GLU A 90 -12.07 3.43 -2.21
C GLU A 90 -11.09 3.35 -1.03
N TYR A 91 -10.81 4.49 -0.37
CA TYR A 91 -9.81 4.59 0.69
C TYR A 91 -10.33 5.39 1.90
N ALA A 92 -9.90 4.96 3.08
CA ALA A 92 -10.17 5.68 4.33
C ALA A 92 -9.01 6.61 4.71
N LEU A 93 -7.76 6.27 4.37
CA LEU A 93 -6.58 7.09 4.59
C LEU A 93 -5.58 6.95 3.44
N CYS A 94 -5.07 8.08 2.97
CA CYS A 94 -3.96 8.16 2.02
C CYS A 94 -2.92 9.18 2.48
N HIS A 95 -1.74 9.14 1.86
CA HIS A 95 -0.78 10.22 1.96
C HIS A 95 -1.28 11.45 1.17
N GLU A 96 -1.00 12.67 1.66
CA GLU A 96 -1.48 13.93 1.04
C GLU A 96 -0.99 14.13 -0.41
N ALA A 97 0.14 13.53 -0.77
CA ALA A 97 0.70 13.56 -2.13
C ALA A 97 0.39 12.28 -2.94
N GLY A 98 -0.48 11.40 -2.42
CA GLY A 98 -0.85 10.15 -3.07
C GLY A 98 -1.78 10.36 -4.27
N GLU A 99 -1.79 9.38 -5.18
CA GLU A 99 -2.66 9.44 -6.36
C GLU A 99 -4.15 9.22 -6.02
N LYS A 100 -4.43 8.69 -4.81
CA LYS A 100 -5.75 8.27 -4.33
C LYS A 100 -6.51 9.31 -3.52
N VAL A 101 -5.98 10.52 -3.38
CA VAL A 101 -6.57 11.61 -2.58
C VAL A 101 -8.03 11.92 -2.94
N HIS A 102 -8.39 11.85 -4.23
CA HIS A 102 -9.71 12.23 -4.74
C HIS A 102 -10.86 11.27 -4.38
N GLU A 103 -10.54 10.13 -3.75
CA GLU A 103 -11.48 9.08 -3.34
C GLU A 103 -11.23 8.63 -1.88
N THR A 104 -10.67 9.55 -1.07
CA THR A 104 -10.24 9.28 0.30
C THR A 104 -10.87 10.19 1.34
N ILE A 105 -11.23 9.64 2.52
CA ILE A 105 -11.77 10.42 3.65
C ILE A 105 -10.71 11.21 4.40
N LEU A 106 -9.59 10.56 4.76
CA LEU A 106 -8.51 11.14 5.57
C LEU A 106 -7.21 11.27 4.78
N GLU A 107 -6.45 12.30 5.10
CA GLU A 107 -5.07 12.43 4.62
C GLU A 107 -4.06 12.52 5.77
N THR A 108 -2.82 12.13 5.50
CA THR A 108 -1.69 12.34 6.40
C THR A 108 -0.43 12.78 5.64
N LYS A 109 0.44 13.50 6.34
CA LYS A 109 1.80 13.83 5.88
C LYS A 109 2.84 12.78 6.28
N VAL A 110 2.43 11.80 7.10
CA VAL A 110 3.30 10.70 7.52
C VAL A 110 3.53 9.79 6.33
N ARG A 111 4.81 9.52 6.02
CA ARG A 111 5.15 8.68 4.87
C ARG A 111 4.63 7.26 5.05
N PRO A 112 4.07 6.62 4.02
CA PRO A 112 3.58 5.24 4.08
C PRO A 112 4.60 4.25 4.67
N ILE A 113 5.87 4.34 4.30
CA ILE A 113 6.93 3.48 4.85
C ILE A 113 7.11 3.64 6.37
N GLN A 114 6.86 4.84 6.93
CA GLN A 114 6.94 5.09 8.37
C GLN A 114 5.75 4.47 9.11
N ILE A 115 4.57 4.45 8.51
CA ILE A 115 3.39 3.75 9.05
C ILE A 115 3.61 2.24 9.06
N GLN A 116 4.11 1.69 7.95
CA GLN A 116 4.52 0.28 7.88
C GLN A 116 5.52 -0.07 9.00
N LEU A 117 6.56 0.75 9.17
CA LEU A 117 7.58 0.55 10.20
C LEU A 117 6.98 0.65 11.62
N ALA A 118 6.11 1.62 11.88
CA ALA A 118 5.45 1.78 13.18
C ALA A 118 4.63 0.54 13.56
N LEU A 119 3.88 -0.04 12.62
CA LEU A 119 3.12 -1.28 12.83
C LEU A 119 4.05 -2.44 13.18
N LEU A 120 5.17 -2.60 12.46
CA LEU A 120 6.16 -3.64 12.76
C LEU A 120 6.82 -3.45 14.14
N LEU A 121 7.19 -2.20 14.50
CA LEU A 121 7.77 -1.87 15.80
C LEU A 121 6.78 -2.08 16.96
N ALA A 122 5.48 -1.87 16.72
CA ALA A 122 4.40 -2.21 17.65
C ALA A 122 4.03 -3.71 17.64
N ASN A 123 4.88 -4.56 17.05
CA ASN A 123 4.75 -6.01 17.02
C ASN A 123 3.46 -6.51 16.34
N TYR A 124 2.93 -5.76 15.36
CA TYR A 124 1.99 -6.30 14.38
C TYR A 124 2.74 -7.09 13.32
N GLN A 125 2.05 -8.05 12.71
CA GLN A 125 2.66 -8.92 11.70
C GLN A 125 1.81 -8.88 10.43
N PRO A 126 2.40 -8.65 9.26
CA PRO A 126 1.66 -8.57 8.02
C PRO A 126 1.10 -9.95 7.63
N GLY A 127 -0.09 -9.97 7.04
CA GLY A 127 -0.69 -11.13 6.42
C GLY A 127 -2.00 -10.77 5.73
N THR A 128 -2.30 -11.39 4.58
CA THR A 128 -3.53 -11.13 3.82
C THR A 128 -4.72 -11.98 4.25
N LEU A 129 -4.51 -13.00 5.09
CA LEU A 129 -5.60 -13.79 5.66
C LEU A 129 -6.58 -12.87 6.42
N GLY A 130 -7.86 -12.92 6.06
CA GLY A 130 -8.92 -12.08 6.61
C GLY A 130 -9.50 -11.08 5.61
N ILE A 131 -8.73 -10.65 4.59
CA ILE A 131 -9.21 -9.63 3.62
C ILE A 131 -10.42 -10.16 2.85
N LEU A 132 -10.30 -11.37 2.29
CA LEU A 132 -11.34 -12.00 1.47
C LEU A 132 -12.12 -13.09 2.22
N GLU A 133 -12.08 -13.10 3.55
CA GLU A 133 -12.73 -14.13 4.38
C GLU A 133 -14.26 -14.19 4.16
N LYS A 134 -14.87 -13.07 3.77
CA LYS A 134 -16.32 -12.93 3.54
C LYS A 134 -16.71 -12.86 2.06
N LEU A 135 -15.76 -13.09 1.14
CA LEU A 135 -16.06 -13.16 -0.29
C LEU A 135 -16.98 -14.37 -0.55
N ASP A 136 -18.02 -14.18 -1.38
CA ASP A 136 -18.87 -15.31 -1.78
C ASP A 136 -18.00 -16.33 -2.55
N PRO A 137 -18.02 -17.63 -2.18
CA PRO A 137 -17.24 -18.66 -2.89
C PRO A 137 -17.53 -18.78 -4.40
N LYS A 138 -18.65 -18.22 -4.88
CA LYS A 138 -19.02 -18.18 -6.30
C LYS A 138 -18.41 -16.98 -7.04
N GLU A 139 -17.97 -15.96 -6.33
CA GLU A 139 -17.34 -14.78 -6.93
C GLU A 139 -15.86 -15.05 -7.23
N GLU A 140 -15.36 -14.44 -8.30
CA GLU A 140 -13.95 -14.50 -8.63
C GLU A 140 -13.15 -13.66 -7.63
N ARG A 141 -12.02 -14.20 -7.17
CA ARG A 141 -11.12 -13.44 -6.30
C ARG A 141 -10.48 -12.29 -7.10
N PRO A 142 -10.36 -11.08 -6.53
CA PRO A 142 -9.69 -9.95 -7.19
C PRO A 142 -8.19 -10.22 -7.42
N TYR A 143 -7.61 -11.23 -6.76
CA TYR A 143 -6.26 -11.71 -7.00
C TYR A 143 -6.14 -13.23 -6.85
N LYS A 144 -5.28 -13.84 -7.67
CA LYS A 144 -5.04 -15.30 -7.72
C LYS A 144 -4.08 -15.82 -6.65
N ALA A 145 -3.27 -14.95 -6.06
CA ALA A 145 -2.31 -15.34 -5.03
C ALA A 145 -3.05 -15.91 -3.81
N LYS A 146 -2.48 -16.96 -3.21
CA LYS A 146 -2.98 -17.51 -1.95
C LYS A 146 -2.80 -16.50 -0.83
N ASP A 147 -3.71 -16.54 0.13
CA ASP A 147 -3.58 -15.70 1.32
C ASP A 147 -2.38 -16.12 2.17
N THR A 148 -1.78 -15.14 2.83
CA THR A 148 -0.63 -15.30 3.72
C THR A 148 -1.07 -15.08 5.16
N GLU A 149 -0.60 -15.93 6.06
CA GLU A 149 -0.88 -15.81 7.49
C GLU A 149 0.25 -15.06 8.21
N PRO A 150 -0.06 -14.23 9.22
CA PRO A 150 0.96 -13.76 10.14
C PRO A 150 1.57 -14.95 10.91
N LYS A 151 2.82 -14.81 11.38
CA LYS A 151 3.48 -15.87 12.18
C LYS A 151 2.71 -16.19 13.47
N THR A 152 2.09 -15.18 14.07
CA THR A 152 1.22 -15.29 15.23
C THR A 152 -0.22 -15.09 14.76
N PRO A 153 -1.11 -16.09 14.94
CA PRO A 153 -2.51 -15.99 14.52
C PRO A 153 -3.19 -14.71 15.03
N GLY A 154 -3.84 -13.98 14.13
CA GLY A 154 -4.53 -12.72 14.44
C GLY A 154 -3.63 -11.50 14.64
N ALA A 155 -2.30 -11.61 14.58
CA ALA A 155 -1.40 -10.47 14.75
C ALA A 155 -1.45 -9.43 13.61
N ASN A 156 -2.16 -9.73 12.52
CA ASN A 156 -2.50 -8.82 11.43
C ASN A 156 -3.85 -8.11 11.62
N ARG A 157 -4.63 -8.42 12.67
CA ARG A 157 -5.97 -7.85 12.89
C ARG A 157 -5.89 -6.58 13.73
N LEU A 158 -6.47 -5.49 13.21
CA LEU A 158 -6.41 -4.15 13.79
C LEU A 158 -7.81 -3.63 14.12
N ALA A 159 -7.94 -2.89 15.22
CA ALA A 159 -9.05 -1.96 15.43
C ALA A 159 -8.54 -0.54 15.15
N ILE A 160 -9.34 0.26 14.45
CA ILE A 160 -8.96 1.61 14.03
C ILE A 160 -10.04 2.60 14.45
N HIS A 161 -9.62 3.66 15.12
CA HIS A 161 -10.47 4.75 15.59
C HIS A 161 -9.96 6.09 15.08
N VAL A 162 -10.86 7.06 15.02
CA VAL A 162 -10.54 8.46 14.76
C VAL A 162 -10.90 9.27 16.00
N GLU A 163 -9.94 10.06 16.48
CA GLU A 163 -10.11 10.94 17.63
C GLU A 163 -9.90 12.40 17.23
N TRP A 164 -10.78 13.30 17.69
CA TRP A 164 -10.64 14.73 17.44
C TRP A 164 -11.30 15.56 18.55
N LYS A 165 -10.98 16.85 18.56
CA LYS A 165 -11.59 17.83 19.45
C LYS A 165 -12.84 18.42 18.79
N ASP A 166 -13.99 18.31 19.45
CA ASP A 166 -15.27 18.89 19.06
C ASP A 166 -15.73 19.88 20.15
N GLY A 167 -15.48 21.17 19.92
CA GLY A 167 -15.55 22.18 20.97
C GLY A 167 -14.57 21.85 22.08
N ASP A 168 -15.03 21.70 23.32
CA ASP A 168 -14.18 21.32 24.47
C ASP A 168 -14.14 19.80 24.73
N LYS A 169 -14.86 19.00 23.94
CA LYS A 169 -14.95 17.56 24.14
C LYS A 169 -14.02 16.83 23.19
N ILE A 170 -13.40 15.76 23.66
CA ILE A 170 -12.72 14.80 22.79
C ILE A 170 -13.75 13.76 22.35
N LYS A 171 -13.93 13.64 21.03
CA LYS A 171 -14.70 12.56 20.41
C LYS A 171 -13.75 11.50 19.90
N LYS A 172 -14.16 10.23 20.04
CA LYS A 172 -13.46 9.07 19.52
C LYS A 172 -14.50 8.09 18.98
N VAL A 173 -14.41 7.73 17.71
CA VAL A 173 -15.32 6.77 17.05
C VAL A 173 -14.53 5.76 16.22
N PRO A 174 -15.07 4.56 15.95
CA PRO A 174 -14.48 3.64 14.98
C PRO A 174 -14.33 4.30 13.61
N LEU A 175 -13.26 3.99 12.87
CA LEU A 175 -13.11 4.49 11.49
C LEU A 175 -14.25 4.03 10.57
N SER A 176 -14.83 2.87 10.84
CA SER A 176 -15.99 2.36 10.10
C SER A 176 -17.21 3.28 10.19
N ASP A 177 -17.36 4.06 11.26
CA ASP A 177 -18.47 5.03 11.39
C ASP A 177 -18.40 6.14 10.34
N PHE A 178 -17.24 6.35 9.69
CA PHE A 178 -17.08 7.32 8.58
C PHE A 178 -17.50 6.74 7.23
N ILE A 179 -17.84 5.45 7.16
CA ILE A 179 -18.14 4.70 5.94
C ILE A 179 -19.60 4.26 5.97
N GLN A 180 -20.25 4.20 4.81
CA GLN A 180 -21.55 3.57 4.64
C GLN A 180 -21.69 2.85 3.30
N ASP A 181 -22.55 1.84 3.27
CA ASP A 181 -23.02 1.17 2.05
C ASP A 181 -23.89 2.15 1.23
N ILE A 182 -23.63 2.23 -0.08
CA ILE A 182 -24.29 3.17 -1.01
C ILE A 182 -25.80 2.99 -1.10
N GLU A 183 -26.29 1.76 -0.97
CA GLU A 183 -27.73 1.42 -1.04
C GLU A 183 -28.37 1.51 0.34
N LYS A 184 -27.76 0.88 1.34
CA LYS A 184 -28.36 0.78 2.69
C LYS A 184 -28.27 2.09 3.48
N ARG A 185 -27.33 2.97 3.14
CA ARG A 185 -27.03 4.22 3.86
C ARG A 185 -26.79 3.99 5.35
N LYS A 186 -26.02 2.95 5.66
CA LYS A 186 -25.65 2.53 7.01
C LYS A 186 -24.19 2.11 7.03
N THR A 187 -23.54 2.37 8.16
CA THR A 187 -22.21 1.85 8.47
C THR A 187 -22.21 0.32 8.39
N PRO A 188 -21.15 -0.29 7.81
CA PRO A 188 -21.01 -1.75 7.80
C PRO A 188 -21.03 -2.31 9.23
N ASP A 189 -21.92 -3.26 9.48
CA ASP A 189 -22.07 -3.96 10.77
C ASP A 189 -20.95 -5.00 11.01
N ASP A 190 -20.15 -5.27 9.98
CA ASP A 190 -19.14 -6.31 9.96
C ASP A 190 -17.69 -5.76 9.80
N LEU A 191 -17.50 -4.44 9.90
CA LEU A 191 -16.20 -3.78 9.82
C LEU A 191 -15.72 -3.28 11.20
N ASP A 192 -15.51 -4.21 12.11
CA ASP A 192 -14.86 -3.97 13.41
C ASP A 192 -13.35 -4.26 13.38
N THR A 193 -12.89 -4.98 12.35
CA THR A 193 -11.54 -5.45 12.18
C THR A 193 -10.99 -5.08 10.81
N TRP A 194 -9.80 -4.49 10.80
CA TRP A 194 -9.02 -4.19 9.61
C TRP A 194 -7.83 -5.15 9.51
N ILE A 195 -7.34 -5.41 8.31
CA ILE A 195 -6.25 -6.35 8.06
C ILE A 195 -4.99 -5.61 7.67
N PHE A 196 -3.97 -5.71 8.51
CA PHE A 196 -2.61 -5.33 8.17
C PHE A 196 -2.00 -6.39 7.25
N ASN A 197 -2.09 -6.19 5.94
CA ASN A 197 -1.37 -7.01 4.98
C ASN A 197 0.08 -6.57 4.79
N GLY A 198 0.37 -5.30 5.05
CA GLY A 198 1.59 -4.67 4.58
C GLY A 198 1.58 -4.51 3.05
N SER A 199 2.02 -3.35 2.58
CA SER A 199 2.05 -3.10 1.14
C SER A 199 3.05 -4.01 0.43
N LEU A 200 2.78 -4.27 -0.84
CA LEU A 200 3.70 -4.98 -1.72
C LEU A 200 5.05 -4.26 -1.83
N ILE A 201 6.09 -5.06 -2.04
CA ILE A 201 7.41 -4.61 -2.45
C ILE A 201 7.71 -5.33 -3.76
N ASP A 202 7.95 -4.57 -4.83
CA ASP A 202 8.33 -5.08 -6.14
C ASP A 202 9.56 -4.32 -6.69
N GLU A 203 9.83 -4.44 -7.99
CA GLU A 203 10.95 -3.76 -8.65
C GLU A 203 10.86 -2.23 -8.57
N GLY A 204 9.65 -1.67 -8.43
CA GLY A 204 9.38 -0.25 -8.21
C GLY A 204 9.53 0.19 -6.75
N GLY A 205 9.79 -0.74 -5.83
CA GLY A 205 9.98 -0.47 -4.41
C GLY A 205 8.73 -0.74 -3.57
N PHE A 206 8.58 0.00 -2.47
CA PHE A 206 7.43 -0.14 -1.57
C PHE A 206 6.21 0.54 -2.19
N ALA A 207 5.24 -0.23 -2.69
CA ALA A 207 4.15 0.27 -3.53
C ALA A 207 3.36 1.42 -2.89
N ALA A 208 3.00 1.29 -1.61
CA ALA A 208 2.31 2.34 -0.85
C ALA A 208 3.10 3.66 -0.77
N GLU A 209 4.44 3.63 -0.81
CA GLU A 209 5.24 4.87 -0.82
C GLU A 209 5.04 5.65 -2.13
N THR A 210 4.84 4.91 -3.23
CA THR A 210 4.64 5.49 -4.56
C THR A 210 3.19 5.93 -4.75
N THR A 211 2.22 5.08 -4.38
CA THR A 211 0.78 5.37 -4.60
C THR A 211 0.20 6.29 -3.52
N GLY A 212 0.77 6.27 -2.31
CA GLY A 212 0.21 6.92 -1.13
C GLY A 212 -0.95 6.16 -0.49
N SER A 213 -1.29 4.94 -0.95
CA SER A 213 -2.38 4.13 -0.41
C SER A 213 -2.04 3.56 0.98
N ILE A 214 -2.81 3.92 2.02
CA ILE A 214 -2.53 3.48 3.40
C ILE A 214 -3.63 2.55 3.92
N ILE A 215 -4.89 3.02 3.98
CA ILE A 215 -6.04 2.24 4.46
C ILE A 215 -7.09 2.19 3.35
N SER A 216 -7.31 1.00 2.79
CA SER A 216 -8.25 0.78 1.69
C SER A 216 -9.58 0.19 2.17
N THR A 217 -10.70 0.73 1.67
CA THR A 217 -12.04 0.16 1.88
C THR A 217 -12.41 -0.84 0.80
N TYR A 218 -11.87 -0.65 -0.41
CA TYR A 218 -11.80 -1.64 -1.47
C TYR A 218 -10.56 -2.55 -1.31
N VAL A 219 -10.51 -3.71 -1.96
CA VAL A 219 -9.35 -4.63 -1.88
C VAL A 219 -8.21 -4.11 -2.76
N ASP A 220 -7.20 -3.52 -2.12
CA ASP A 220 -5.98 -3.05 -2.75
C ASP A 220 -4.76 -3.55 -1.97
N ARG A 221 -4.03 -4.52 -2.53
CA ARG A 221 -2.83 -5.08 -1.88
C ARG A 221 -1.63 -4.12 -1.89
N SER A 222 -1.68 -3.06 -2.70
CA SER A 222 -0.67 -1.98 -2.63
C SER A 222 -0.89 -1.09 -1.41
N ALA A 223 -2.08 -1.08 -0.81
CA ALA A 223 -2.32 -0.42 0.48
C ALA A 223 -1.71 -1.22 1.64
N ILE A 224 -1.42 -0.53 2.75
CA ILE A 224 -0.82 -1.13 3.95
C ILE A 224 -1.86 -1.94 4.75
N ILE A 225 -3.08 -1.42 4.82
CA ILE A 225 -4.20 -1.97 5.58
C ILE A 225 -5.43 -2.06 4.68
N ASN A 226 -6.14 -3.18 4.74
CA ASN A 226 -7.36 -3.40 3.98
C ASN A 226 -8.57 -3.65 4.90
N SER A 227 -9.74 -3.20 4.44
CA SER A 227 -11.03 -3.56 5.03
C SER A 227 -11.27 -5.07 4.97
N ALA A 228 -11.90 -5.64 6.01
CA ALA A 228 -12.41 -7.01 6.02
C ALA A 228 -13.94 -7.06 5.87
N ALA A 229 -14.58 -5.95 5.47
CA ALA A 229 -16.02 -5.87 5.28
C ALA A 229 -16.45 -6.75 4.09
N LYS A 230 -17.63 -7.36 4.19
CA LYS A 230 -18.23 -8.06 3.06
C LYS A 230 -18.45 -7.07 1.91
N GLY A 231 -18.01 -7.45 0.71
CA GLY A 231 -18.15 -6.61 -0.49
C GLY A 231 -16.96 -5.67 -0.72
N ASN A 232 -15.88 -5.76 0.06
CA ASN A 232 -14.66 -4.99 -0.18
C ASN A 232 -14.02 -5.23 -1.57
N GLN A 233 -14.38 -6.29 -2.29
CA GLN A 233 -13.98 -6.53 -3.69
C GLN A 233 -14.77 -5.69 -4.72
N ARG A 234 -15.70 -4.85 -4.27
CA ARG A 234 -16.50 -3.96 -5.13
C ARG A 234 -16.04 -2.52 -4.95
N ASP A 235 -15.65 -1.90 -6.06
CA ASP A 235 -15.22 -0.49 -6.14
C ASP A 235 -16.39 0.50 -6.02
N ASP A 236 -17.62 0.05 -6.26
CA ASP A 236 -18.84 0.88 -6.26
C ASP A 236 -19.65 0.86 -4.96
N LEU A 237 -19.21 0.10 -3.94
CA LEU A 237 -20.05 -0.22 -2.78
C LEU A 237 -20.04 0.87 -1.69
N TRP A 238 -18.90 1.50 -1.48
CA TRP A 238 -18.67 2.34 -0.30
C TRP A 238 -18.73 3.83 -0.63
N ILE A 239 -19.40 4.57 0.24
CA ILE A 239 -19.39 6.03 0.25
C ILE A 239 -19.11 6.52 1.68
N SER A 240 -18.66 7.76 1.80
CA SER A 240 -18.56 8.45 3.09
C SER A 240 -19.92 8.55 3.82
N MET A 241 -19.88 8.60 5.17
CA MET A 241 -21.00 8.87 6.07
C MET A 241 -20.88 10.31 6.63
N PRO A 242 -21.37 11.35 5.92
CA PRO A 242 -21.02 12.74 6.23
C PRO A 242 -21.51 13.19 7.60
N SER A 243 -22.57 12.58 8.16
CA SER A 243 -23.10 12.91 9.49
C SER A 243 -22.11 12.60 10.62
N ASN A 244 -21.14 11.72 10.38
CA ASN A 244 -20.19 11.25 11.39
C ASN A 244 -18.79 11.85 11.18
N ILE A 245 -18.50 12.39 10.00
CA ILE A 245 -17.20 12.95 9.65
C ILE A 245 -17.15 14.44 10.03
N PRO A 246 -16.16 14.90 10.83
CA PRO A 246 -16.02 16.33 11.13
C PRO A 246 -15.69 17.14 9.87
N ALA A 247 -15.76 18.47 9.96
CA ALA A 247 -15.52 19.35 8.80
C ALA A 247 -14.18 19.03 8.11
N GLU A 248 -14.13 19.21 6.78
CA GLU A 248 -12.87 19.15 6.02
C GLU A 248 -11.80 20.03 6.67
N GLU A 249 -10.54 19.62 6.54
CA GLU A 249 -9.36 20.19 7.21
C GLU A 249 -9.28 19.99 8.73
N THR A 250 -10.33 19.47 9.38
CA THR A 250 -10.28 19.18 10.83
C THR A 250 -9.12 18.23 11.11
N LYS A 251 -8.24 18.63 12.03
CA LYS A 251 -7.13 17.78 12.47
C LYS A 251 -7.66 16.68 13.38
N VAL A 252 -7.30 15.46 13.05
CA VAL A 252 -7.71 14.25 13.75
C VAL A 252 -6.49 13.39 14.06
N THR A 253 -6.64 12.48 15.01
CA THR A 253 -5.65 11.44 15.27
C THR A 253 -6.26 10.10 14.89
N LEU A 254 -5.62 9.39 13.96
CA LEU A 254 -5.92 8.00 13.71
C LEU A 254 -5.27 7.15 14.79
N ILE A 255 -6.03 6.28 15.44
CA ILE A 255 -5.56 5.41 16.52
C ILE A 255 -5.69 3.96 16.07
N ILE A 256 -4.59 3.22 16.06
CA ILE A 256 -4.55 1.79 15.72
C ILE A 256 -4.21 1.00 16.97
N THR A 257 -5.03 -0.01 17.28
CA THR A 257 -4.81 -0.96 18.38
C THR A 257 -5.00 -2.40 17.90
N PRO A 258 -4.59 -3.43 18.66
CA PRO A 258 -4.95 -4.80 18.32
C PRO A 258 -6.47 -4.95 18.29
N ALA A 259 -6.99 -5.68 17.30
CA ALA A 259 -8.40 -6.06 17.32
C ALA A 259 -8.66 -6.99 18.52
N ALA A 260 -9.85 -6.91 19.10
CA ALA A 260 -10.27 -7.88 20.11
C ALA A 260 -10.31 -9.28 19.48
N THR A 261 -9.70 -10.27 20.12
CA THR A 261 -9.91 -11.68 19.77
C THR A 261 -11.37 -12.03 20.04
N LYS A 262 -12.14 -12.32 18.99
CA LYS A 262 -13.44 -12.97 19.10
C LYS A 262 -13.29 -14.45 19.40
#